data_AF-A0A812IF94-F1
#
_entry.id   AF-A0A812IF94-F1
#
_cell.length_a   1.000
_cell.length_b   1.000
_cell.length_c   1.000
_cell.angle_alpha   90.00
_cell.angle_beta   90.00
_cell.angle_gamma   90.00
#
_symmetry.space_group_name_H-M   'P 1'
#
loop_
_entity.id
_entity.type
_entity.pdbx_description
1 polymer ?
#
loop_
_entity_poly.entity_id
_entity_poly.type
_entity_poly.pdbx_seq_one_letter_code
_entity_poly.pdbx_strand_id
1 'polypeptide(L)'
;MSAIGEPKVVKKDKQKLEDARKKLVSCAKALRARMAKEQVEVWKKAEAEFSVQKMIWQSLSLQRGAKHQGTAAMIESKLEFAVQTHAKDLAAAVEALDLCLERNQGLDLLGVAMIESIEAIKSAALHADARQELAKMLEKAAEELSSGIVSRRGADLIALLGDCGIQEPKLESAIKAAWVAAYDNGE
;
A
#
# COMPACT_ATOMS: atom_id res chain seq x y z
N MET A 1 -26.81 -5.81 -51.76
CA MET A 1 -26.21 -5.02 -50.67
C MET A 1 -27.12 -5.13 -49.44
N SER A 2 -26.88 -6.09 -48.55
CA SER A 2 -27.62 -6.17 -47.29
C SER A 2 -26.69 -5.79 -46.16
N ALA A 3 -26.83 -4.55 -45.68
CA ALA A 3 -26.24 -4.11 -44.42
C ALA A 3 -27.02 -4.78 -43.28
N ILE A 4 -26.57 -5.97 -42.86
CA ILE A 4 -27.03 -6.59 -41.62
C ILE A 4 -26.47 -5.74 -40.48
N GLY A 5 -27.26 -4.76 -40.03
CA GLY A 5 -26.91 -3.95 -38.87
C GLY A 5 -26.82 -4.83 -37.63
N GLU A 6 -25.66 -4.83 -36.96
CA GLU A 6 -25.51 -5.50 -35.66
C GLU A 6 -26.67 -5.11 -34.70
N PRO A 7 -27.27 -6.09 -33.98
CA PRO A 7 -28.37 -5.81 -33.06
C PRO A 7 -27.94 -4.84 -31.96
N LYS A 8 -28.79 -3.86 -31.61
CA LYS A 8 -28.52 -2.85 -30.57
C LYS A 8 -28.10 -3.44 -29.21
N VAL A 9 -28.54 -4.66 -28.90
CA VAL A 9 -28.18 -5.40 -27.67
C VAL A 9 -26.69 -5.75 -27.65
N VAL A 10 -26.16 -6.28 -28.77
CA VAL A 10 -24.74 -6.66 -28.92
C VAL A 10 -23.82 -5.43 -28.80
N LYS A 11 -24.26 -4.27 -29.30
CA LYS A 11 -23.48 -3.02 -29.17
C LYS A 11 -23.43 -2.50 -27.73
N LYS A 12 -24.52 -2.64 -26.97
CA LYS A 12 -24.60 -2.20 -25.58
C LYS A 12 -23.68 -3.04 -24.68
N ASP A 13 -23.62 -4.34 -24.91
CA ASP A 13 -22.77 -5.25 -24.12
C ASP A 13 -21.28 -5.04 -24.44
N LYS A 14 -20.93 -4.86 -25.72
CA LYS A 14 -19.56 -4.50 -26.13
C LYS A 14 -19.10 -3.19 -25.49
N GLN A 15 -19.95 -2.16 -25.45
CA GLN A 15 -19.64 -0.88 -24.81
C GLN A 15 -19.44 -1.03 -23.30
N LYS A 16 -20.31 -1.80 -22.63
CA LYS A 16 -20.22 -2.08 -21.18
C LYS A 16 -18.89 -2.75 -20.83
N LEU A 17 -18.47 -3.74 -21.60
CA LEU A 17 -17.20 -4.46 -21.37
C LEU A 17 -15.98 -3.58 -21.62
N GLU A 18 -16.01 -2.73 -22.65
CA GLU A 18 -14.92 -1.78 -22.92
C GLU A 18 -14.82 -0.70 -21.82
N ASP A 19 -15.96 -0.25 -21.27
CA ASP A 19 -15.98 0.67 -20.13
C ASP A 19 -15.46 0.00 -18.85
N ALA A 20 -15.83 -1.27 -18.61
CA ALA A 20 -15.31 -2.06 -17.48
C ALA A 20 -13.79 -2.24 -17.58
N ARG A 21 -13.28 -2.60 -18.76
CA ARG A 21 -11.85 -2.70 -19.06
C ARG A 21 -11.11 -1.41 -18.72
N LYS A 22 -11.59 -0.26 -19.23
CA LYS A 22 -10.98 1.04 -18.95
C LYS A 22 -10.95 1.35 -17.46
N LYS A 23 -12.03 1.04 -16.74
CA LYS A 23 -12.11 1.23 -15.28
C LYS A 23 -11.12 0.34 -14.54
N LEU A 24 -10.97 -0.93 -14.92
CA LEU A 24 -10.00 -1.85 -14.30
C LEU A 24 -8.57 -1.35 -14.45
N VAL A 25 -8.17 -0.94 -15.66
CA VAL A 25 -6.85 -0.33 -15.91
C VAL A 25 -6.65 0.95 -15.08
N SER A 26 -7.67 1.80 -15.03
CA SER A 26 -7.62 3.03 -14.23
C SER A 26 -7.47 2.75 -12.75
N CYS A 27 -8.17 1.75 -12.21
CA CYS A 27 -8.09 1.36 -10.81
C CYS A 27 -6.72 0.78 -10.46
N ALA A 28 -6.16 -0.07 -11.33
CA ALA A 28 -4.81 -0.62 -11.16
C ALA A 28 -3.75 0.51 -11.10
N LYS A 29 -3.83 1.47 -12.03
CA LYS A 29 -2.95 2.64 -12.04
C LYS A 29 -3.11 3.52 -10.80
N ALA A 30 -4.35 3.78 -10.39
CA ALA A 30 -4.65 4.57 -9.20
C ALA A 30 -4.10 3.89 -7.93
N LEU A 31 -4.26 2.57 -7.81
CA LEU A 31 -3.74 1.79 -6.69
C LEU A 31 -2.21 1.87 -6.61
N ARG A 32 -1.50 1.66 -7.74
CA ARG A 32 -0.03 1.79 -7.77
C ARG A 32 0.46 3.20 -7.45
N ALA A 33 -0.18 4.21 -8.03
CA ALA A 33 0.15 5.61 -7.74
C ALA A 33 -0.04 5.92 -6.25
N ARG A 34 -1.11 5.37 -5.65
CA ARG A 34 -1.37 5.54 -4.22
C ARG A 34 -0.31 4.86 -3.36
N MET A 35 0.05 3.60 -3.65
CA MET A 35 1.10 2.87 -2.94
C MET A 35 2.42 3.63 -2.98
N ALA A 36 2.84 4.10 -4.16
CA ALA A 36 4.07 4.86 -4.32
C ALA A 36 4.05 6.16 -3.51
N LYS A 37 2.93 6.88 -3.54
CA LYS A 37 2.74 8.12 -2.78
C LYS A 37 2.76 7.87 -1.27
N GLU A 38 2.01 6.88 -0.79
CA GLU A 38 1.93 6.53 0.63
C GLU A 38 3.29 6.16 1.18
N GLN A 39 4.06 5.29 0.48
CA GLN A 39 5.42 4.93 0.87
C GLN A 39 6.32 6.17 1.03
N VAL A 40 6.30 7.09 0.06
CA VAL A 40 7.07 8.33 0.16
C VAL A 40 6.61 9.20 1.33
N GLU A 41 5.29 9.32 1.57
CA GLU A 41 4.74 10.14 2.63
C GLU A 41 5.08 9.60 4.04
N VAL A 42 4.96 8.28 4.27
CA VAL A 42 5.25 7.68 5.58
C VAL A 42 6.73 7.76 5.93
N TRP A 43 7.62 7.51 4.96
CA TRP A 43 9.07 7.62 5.17
C TRP A 43 9.49 9.06 5.41
N LYS A 44 8.98 10.01 4.62
CA LYS A 44 9.27 11.44 4.81
C LYS A 44 8.82 11.93 6.19
N LYS A 45 7.64 11.49 6.66
CA LYS A 45 7.17 11.82 8.01
C LYS A 45 8.10 11.22 9.08
N ALA A 46 8.46 9.95 8.95
CA ALA A 46 9.36 9.28 9.89
C ALA A 46 10.75 9.93 9.95
N GLU A 47 11.31 10.38 8.83
CA GLU A 47 12.59 11.12 8.81
C GLU A 47 12.51 12.45 9.56
N ALA A 48 11.39 13.17 9.43
CA ALA A 48 11.16 14.42 10.16
C ALA A 48 11.06 14.16 11.67
N GLU A 49 10.25 13.17 12.07
CA GLU A 49 10.11 12.77 13.47
C GLU A 49 11.42 12.24 14.05
N PHE A 50 12.20 11.50 13.26
CA PHE A 50 13.51 11.03 13.68
C PHE A 50 14.48 12.20 13.94
N SER A 51 14.43 13.24 13.10
CA SER A 51 15.23 14.45 13.33
C SER A 51 14.86 15.15 14.63
N VAL A 52 13.56 15.19 14.97
CA VAL A 52 13.07 15.70 16.27
C VAL A 52 13.55 14.80 17.42
N GLN A 53 13.44 13.50 17.26
CA GLN A 53 13.85 12.51 18.25
C GLN A 53 15.34 12.61 18.62
N LYS A 54 16.21 12.86 17.62
CA LYS A 54 17.64 13.11 17.86
C LYS A 54 17.88 14.34 18.74
N MET A 55 17.15 15.43 18.51
CA MET A 55 17.25 16.64 19.35
C MET A 55 16.80 16.36 20.79
N ILE A 56 15.75 15.55 20.98
CA ILE A 56 15.29 15.12 22.30
C ILE A 56 16.38 14.30 23.01
N TRP A 57 16.97 13.31 22.33
CA TRP A 57 18.05 12.51 22.93
C TRP A 57 19.28 13.33 23.29
N GLN A 58 19.70 14.25 22.42
CA GLN A 58 20.80 15.16 22.70
C GLN A 58 20.51 16.01 23.95
N SER A 59 19.29 16.53 24.08
CA SER A 59 18.86 17.33 25.24
C SER A 59 18.83 16.50 26.54
N LEU A 60 18.31 15.26 26.48
CA LEU A 60 18.20 14.38 27.64
C LEU A 60 19.53 13.70 28.01
N SER A 61 20.47 13.61 27.08
CA SER A 61 21.80 13.01 27.31
C SER A 61 22.56 13.72 28.43
N LEU A 62 22.32 15.02 28.61
CA LEU A 62 22.90 15.85 29.67
C LEU A 62 22.30 15.55 31.05
N GLN A 63 21.08 14.99 31.10
CA GLN A 63 20.31 14.78 32.33
C GLN A 63 20.32 13.33 32.83
N ARG A 64 20.36 12.34 31.92
CA ARG A 64 20.12 10.91 32.26
C ARG A 64 21.37 10.00 32.24
N GLY A 65 22.55 10.56 31.96
CA GLY A 65 23.83 9.85 32.08
C GLY A 65 24.09 8.74 31.03
N ALA A 66 25.20 8.02 31.20
CA ALA A 66 25.78 7.15 30.17
C ALA A 66 24.91 5.94 29.76
N LYS A 67 24.14 5.36 30.69
CA LYS A 67 23.28 4.20 30.37
C LYS A 67 22.17 4.59 29.39
N HIS A 68 21.54 5.74 29.59
CA HIS A 68 20.52 6.28 28.69
C HIS A 68 21.12 6.58 27.30
N GLN A 69 22.31 7.17 27.27
CA GLN A 69 23.02 7.47 26.02
C GLN A 69 23.31 6.19 25.21
N GLY A 70 23.78 5.12 25.85
CA GLY A 70 24.07 3.86 25.16
C GLY A 70 22.84 3.24 24.49
N THR A 71 21.69 3.23 25.18
CA THR A 71 20.46 2.70 24.58
C THR A 71 19.91 3.61 23.49
N ALA A 72 19.92 4.93 23.70
CA ALA A 72 19.50 5.89 22.69
C ALA A 72 20.34 5.76 21.41
N ALA A 73 21.67 5.64 21.53
CA ALA A 73 22.58 5.47 20.39
C ALA A 73 22.32 4.16 19.60
N MET A 74 21.93 3.08 20.30
CA MET A 74 21.57 1.83 19.65
C MET A 74 20.26 1.97 18.83
N ILE A 75 19.23 2.61 19.39
CA ILE A 75 17.97 2.87 18.69
C ILE A 75 18.22 3.83 17.52
N GLU A 76 19.01 4.88 17.72
CA GLU A 76 19.42 5.83 16.68
C GLU A 76 20.08 5.11 15.50
N SER A 77 21.07 4.26 15.76
CA SER A 77 21.76 3.49 14.71
C SER A 77 20.81 2.61 13.90
N LYS A 78 19.79 2.02 14.53
CA LYS A 78 18.78 1.19 13.84
C LYS A 78 17.82 2.03 13.00
N LEU A 79 17.42 3.21 13.48
CA LEU A 79 16.62 4.15 12.70
C LEU A 79 17.39 4.68 11.48
N GLU A 80 18.67 5.03 11.65
CA GLU A 80 19.53 5.45 10.53
C GLU A 80 19.68 4.36 9.49
N PHE A 81 19.91 3.12 9.94
CA PHE A 81 19.97 1.97 9.04
C PHE A 81 18.68 1.79 8.26
N ALA A 82 17.50 1.88 8.91
CA ALA A 82 16.21 1.78 8.24
C ALA A 82 16.03 2.88 7.18
N VAL A 83 16.32 4.14 7.51
CA VAL A 83 16.24 5.29 6.58
C VAL A 83 17.22 5.17 5.41
N GLN A 84 18.39 4.56 5.60
CA GLN A 84 19.35 4.39 4.50
C GLN A 84 19.02 3.19 3.59
N THR A 85 18.29 2.21 4.12
CA THR A 85 18.13 0.89 3.49
C THR A 85 16.77 0.71 2.83
N HIS A 86 15.72 1.42 3.27
CA HIS A 86 14.33 1.16 2.85
C HIS A 86 14.09 1.20 1.33
N ALA A 87 14.85 2.00 0.58
CA ALA A 87 14.73 2.07 -0.88
C ALA A 87 15.32 0.86 -1.61
N LYS A 88 16.25 0.12 -0.97
CA LYS A 88 16.95 -1.04 -1.54
C LYS A 88 16.42 -2.35 -0.98
N ASP A 89 16.13 -2.38 0.31
CA ASP A 89 15.65 -3.55 1.04
C ASP A 89 14.65 -3.10 2.12
N LEU A 90 13.37 -3.12 1.73
CA LEU A 90 12.28 -2.73 2.61
C LEU A 90 12.12 -3.71 3.79
N ALA A 91 12.38 -5.00 3.58
CA ALA A 91 12.23 -6.01 4.63
C ALA A 91 13.25 -5.80 5.74
N ALA A 92 14.53 -5.62 5.38
CA ALA A 92 15.58 -5.32 6.36
C ALA A 92 15.34 -3.99 7.09
N ALA A 93 14.80 -2.98 6.39
CA ALA A 93 14.44 -1.72 7.01
C ALA A 93 13.31 -1.88 8.04
N VAL A 94 12.26 -2.64 7.71
CA VAL A 94 11.13 -2.93 8.62
C VAL A 94 11.60 -3.74 9.84
N GLU A 95 12.44 -4.76 9.65
CA GLU A 95 13.01 -5.54 10.76
C GLU A 95 13.82 -4.64 11.73
N ALA A 96 14.61 -3.71 11.20
CA ALA A 96 15.34 -2.76 12.03
C ALA A 96 14.40 -1.85 12.84
N LEU A 97 13.25 -1.48 12.29
CA LEU A 97 12.23 -0.70 12.99
C LEU A 97 11.52 -1.52 14.08
N ASP A 98 11.26 -2.80 13.85
CA ASP A 98 10.72 -3.70 14.89
C ASP A 98 11.67 -3.79 16.09
N LEU A 99 12.96 -3.95 15.83
CA LEU A 99 13.98 -3.92 16.88
C LEU A 99 13.98 -2.59 17.65
N CYS A 100 13.74 -1.45 17.00
CA CYS A 100 13.60 -0.17 17.70
C CYS A 100 12.43 -0.18 18.68
N LEU A 101 11.26 -0.68 18.26
CA LEU A 101 10.07 -0.74 19.10
C LEU A 101 10.26 -1.70 20.28
N GLU A 102 10.80 -2.89 20.04
CA GLU A 102 11.12 -3.87 21.08
C GLU A 102 12.07 -3.29 22.13
N ARG A 103 13.13 -2.62 21.68
CA ARG A 103 14.12 -2.01 22.58
C ARG A 103 13.59 -0.79 23.31
N ASN A 104 12.57 -0.12 22.77
CA ASN A 104 11.93 1.00 23.44
C ASN A 104 10.97 0.59 24.57
N GLN A 105 10.58 -0.69 24.65
CA GLN A 105 9.62 -1.16 25.66
C GLN A 105 10.11 -0.87 27.08
N GLY A 106 9.34 -0.04 27.80
CA GLY A 106 9.63 0.35 29.18
C GLY A 106 10.75 1.38 29.35
N LEU A 107 11.28 1.98 28.27
CA LEU A 107 12.37 2.96 28.32
C LEU A 107 11.96 4.38 27.95
N ASP A 108 10.79 4.56 27.33
CA ASP A 108 10.25 5.85 26.86
C ASP A 108 11.27 6.68 26.07
N LEU A 109 12.10 6.01 25.26
CA LEU A 109 13.14 6.64 24.45
C LEU A 109 12.58 7.18 23.14
N LEU A 110 11.56 6.54 22.58
CA LEU A 110 10.83 7.01 21.41
C LEU A 110 9.57 7.75 21.86
N GLY A 111 9.41 8.98 21.37
CA GLY A 111 8.16 9.72 21.52
C GLY A 111 7.01 9.05 20.76
N VAL A 112 5.78 9.33 21.18
CA VAL A 112 4.55 8.78 20.58
C VAL A 112 4.51 9.02 19.07
N ALA A 113 4.86 10.23 18.60
CA ALA A 113 4.87 10.56 17.17
C ALA A 113 5.87 9.71 16.36
N MET A 114 7.00 9.35 16.95
CA MET A 114 7.98 8.46 16.30
C MET A 114 7.47 7.02 16.25
N ILE A 115 6.85 6.53 17.32
CA ILE A 115 6.23 5.20 17.37
C ILE A 115 5.13 5.10 16.31
N GLU A 116 4.23 6.09 16.24
CA GLU A 116 3.17 6.15 15.22
C GLU A 116 3.75 6.15 13.79
N SER A 117 4.87 6.84 13.57
CA SER A 117 5.51 6.87 12.25
C SER A 117 6.13 5.52 11.88
N ILE A 118 6.71 4.81 12.84
CA ILE A 118 7.20 3.44 12.64
C ILE A 118 6.05 2.49 12.31
N GLU A 119 4.96 2.53 13.08
CA GLU A 119 3.80 1.67 12.84
C GLU A 119 3.12 1.98 11.49
N ALA A 120 3.10 3.25 11.06
CA ALA A 120 2.61 3.62 9.74
C ALA A 120 3.46 3.02 8.60
N ILE A 121 4.80 3.02 8.73
CA ILE A 121 5.70 2.36 7.78
C ILE A 121 5.42 0.85 7.73
N LYS A 122 5.31 0.21 8.90
CA LYS A 122 5.04 -1.22 9.00
C LYS A 122 3.70 -1.60 8.37
N SER A 123 2.65 -0.83 8.64
CA SER A 123 1.34 -1.03 8.02
C SER A 123 1.40 -0.87 6.49
N ALA A 124 2.08 0.16 6.00
CA ALA A 124 2.25 0.37 4.55
C ALA A 124 3.03 -0.78 3.88
N ALA A 125 4.04 -1.35 4.57
CA ALA A 125 4.80 -2.49 4.09
C ALA A 125 3.99 -3.79 4.13
N LEU A 126 3.24 -4.05 5.20
CA LEU A 126 2.40 -5.23 5.37
C LEU A 126 1.41 -5.41 4.21
N HIS A 127 0.80 -4.31 3.76
CA HIS A 127 -0.19 -4.33 2.69
C HIS A 127 0.42 -4.23 1.28
N ALA A 128 1.73 -4.06 1.14
CA ALA A 128 2.37 -3.76 -0.14
C ALA A 128 2.18 -4.91 -1.16
N ASP A 129 2.40 -6.15 -0.75
CA ASP A 129 2.28 -7.32 -1.62
C ASP A 129 0.83 -7.55 -2.05
N ALA A 130 -0.12 -7.48 -1.13
CA ALA A 130 -1.54 -7.61 -1.43
C ALA A 130 -2.00 -6.55 -2.45
N ARG A 131 -1.59 -5.29 -2.27
CA ARG A 131 -1.94 -4.20 -3.19
C ARG A 131 -1.28 -4.37 -4.56
N GLN A 132 -0.04 -4.87 -4.61
CA GLN A 132 0.65 -5.18 -5.87
C GLN A 132 -0.03 -6.34 -6.61
N GLU A 133 -0.43 -7.39 -5.89
CA GLU A 133 -1.17 -8.54 -6.41
C GLU A 133 -2.53 -8.09 -6.95
N LEU A 134 -3.24 -7.22 -6.22
CA LEU A 134 -4.52 -6.65 -6.65
C LEU A 134 -4.34 -5.84 -7.94
N ALA A 135 -3.32 -4.98 -8.00
CA ALA A 135 -3.04 -4.20 -9.20
C ALA A 135 -2.77 -5.08 -10.43
N LYS A 136 -2.03 -6.19 -10.26
CA LYS A 136 -1.79 -7.18 -11.32
C LYS A 136 -3.08 -7.92 -11.71
N MET A 137 -3.90 -8.28 -10.74
CA MET A 137 -5.19 -8.95 -10.98
C MET A 137 -6.13 -8.08 -11.82
N LEU A 138 -6.20 -6.78 -11.51
CA LEU A 138 -7.00 -5.81 -12.26
C LEU A 138 -6.51 -5.62 -13.69
N GLU A 139 -5.19 -5.60 -13.91
CA GLU A 139 -4.61 -5.52 -15.26
C GLU A 139 -4.88 -6.79 -16.07
N LYS A 140 -4.66 -7.96 -15.46
CA LYS A 140 -4.95 -9.24 -16.10
C LYS A 140 -6.42 -9.35 -16.49
N ALA A 141 -7.32 -8.89 -15.63
CA ALA A 141 -8.74 -8.83 -15.93
C ALA A 141 -9.04 -7.90 -17.13
N ALA A 142 -8.37 -6.76 -17.23
CA ALA A 142 -8.51 -5.87 -18.36
C ALA A 142 -7.96 -6.48 -19.68
N GLU A 143 -6.88 -7.24 -19.64
CA GLU A 143 -6.31 -7.97 -20.78
C GLU A 143 -7.23 -9.11 -21.25
N GLU A 144 -7.79 -9.86 -20.30
CA GLU A 144 -8.80 -10.89 -20.52
C GLU A 144 -10.02 -10.32 -21.26
N LEU A 145 -10.55 -9.18 -20.80
CA LEU A 145 -11.64 -8.48 -21.50
C LEU A 145 -11.25 -8.04 -22.90
N SER A 146 -10.01 -7.56 -23.10
CA SER A 146 -9.53 -7.12 -24.42
C SER A 146 -9.36 -8.28 -25.42
N SER A 147 -9.10 -9.49 -24.93
CA SER A 147 -8.92 -10.70 -25.74
C SER A 147 -10.21 -11.50 -25.93
N GLY A 148 -11.30 -11.08 -25.27
CA GLY A 148 -12.58 -11.80 -25.30
C GLY A 148 -12.61 -13.08 -24.46
N ILE A 149 -11.59 -13.29 -23.62
CA ILE A 149 -11.48 -14.44 -22.72
C ILE A 149 -12.05 -14.00 -21.36
N VAL A 150 -13.24 -14.48 -20.98
CA VAL A 150 -13.81 -14.18 -19.65
C VAL A 150 -13.58 -15.38 -18.73
N SER A 151 -12.58 -15.30 -17.85
CA SER A 151 -12.38 -16.31 -16.81
C SER A 151 -13.25 -15.99 -15.58
N ARG A 152 -13.95 -16.97 -15.00
CA ARG A 152 -14.74 -16.75 -13.77
C ARG A 152 -13.79 -16.55 -12.58
N ARG A 153 -13.64 -15.33 -12.07
CA ARG A 153 -12.76 -15.01 -10.92
C ARG A 153 -13.48 -14.25 -9.79
N GLY A 154 -14.67 -14.70 -9.39
CA GLY A 154 -15.47 -13.98 -8.38
C GLY A 154 -14.88 -14.00 -6.96
N ALA A 155 -14.30 -15.12 -6.53
CA ALA A 155 -13.98 -15.37 -5.12
C ALA A 155 -12.71 -14.66 -4.61
N ASP A 156 -11.70 -14.46 -5.48
CA ASP A 156 -10.37 -14.02 -5.04
C ASP A 156 -10.29 -12.50 -4.77
N LEU A 157 -11.21 -11.69 -5.34
CA LEU A 157 -11.14 -10.23 -5.22
C LEU A 157 -11.45 -9.73 -3.80
N ILE A 158 -12.49 -10.27 -3.15
CA ILE A 158 -12.96 -9.73 -1.86
C ILE A 158 -11.94 -10.01 -0.76
N ALA A 159 -11.35 -11.20 -0.74
CA ALA A 159 -10.26 -11.53 0.17
C ALA A 159 -9.07 -10.57 -0.04
N LEU A 160 -8.64 -10.40 -1.29
CA LEU A 160 -7.51 -9.55 -1.62
C LEU A 160 -7.76 -8.06 -1.29
N LEU A 161 -8.99 -7.56 -1.49
CA LEU A 161 -9.37 -6.21 -1.09
C LEU A 161 -9.29 -6.00 0.43
N GLY A 162 -9.66 -7.02 1.22
CA GLY A 162 -9.50 -6.99 2.68
C GLY A 162 -8.03 -6.89 3.08
N ASP A 163 -7.18 -7.72 2.47
CA ASP A 163 -5.74 -7.77 2.75
C ASP A 163 -5.00 -6.50 2.30
N CYS A 164 -5.55 -5.76 1.33
CA CYS A 164 -4.95 -4.52 0.83
C CYS A 164 -5.06 -3.34 1.81
N GLY A 165 -5.91 -3.40 2.85
CA GLY A 165 -6.06 -2.28 3.80
C GLY A 165 -6.32 -0.93 3.12
N ILE A 166 -7.16 -0.89 2.07
CA ILE A 166 -7.43 0.33 1.31
C ILE A 166 -8.27 1.29 2.18
N GLN A 167 -7.70 2.44 2.54
CA GLN A 167 -8.39 3.46 3.34
C GLN A 167 -9.25 4.44 2.51
N GLU A 168 -9.39 4.21 1.21
CA GLU A 168 -10.14 5.06 0.28
C GLU A 168 -11.42 4.35 -0.20
N PRO A 169 -12.58 4.60 0.44
CA PRO A 169 -13.84 3.93 0.11
C PRO A 169 -14.24 4.10 -1.37
N LYS A 170 -13.89 5.25 -1.97
CA LYS A 170 -14.17 5.53 -3.39
C LYS A 170 -13.38 4.62 -4.33
N LEU A 171 -12.10 4.38 -4.05
CA LEU A 171 -11.25 3.51 -4.87
C LEU A 171 -11.71 2.05 -4.70
N GLU A 172 -11.97 1.63 -3.47
CA GLU A 172 -12.49 0.28 -3.18
C GLU A 172 -13.83 0.03 -3.88
N SER A 173 -14.77 0.98 -3.80
CA SER A 173 -16.05 0.88 -4.49
C SER A 173 -15.90 0.88 -6.01
N ALA A 174 -14.95 1.65 -6.57
CA ALA A 174 -14.67 1.67 -7.99
C ALA A 174 -14.11 0.32 -8.49
N ILE A 175 -13.20 -0.29 -7.71
CA ILE A 175 -12.67 -1.62 -8.00
C ILE A 175 -13.79 -2.66 -8.01
N LYS A 176 -14.61 -2.69 -6.94
CA LYS A 176 -15.76 -3.59 -6.85
C LYS A 176 -16.73 -3.43 -8.03
N ALA A 177 -17.10 -2.19 -8.35
CA ALA A 177 -18.02 -1.90 -9.46
C ALA A 177 -17.44 -2.28 -10.83
N ALA A 178 -16.14 -2.03 -11.06
CA ALA A 178 -15.47 -2.42 -12.30
C ALA A 178 -15.38 -3.95 -12.45
N TRP A 179 -15.14 -4.66 -11.35
CA TRP A 179 -15.08 -6.12 -11.32
C TRP A 179 -16.44 -6.76 -11.61
N VAL A 180 -17.50 -6.28 -10.94
CA VAL A 180 -18.88 -6.71 -11.19
C VAL A 180 -19.25 -6.45 -12.65
N ALA A 181 -18.92 -5.28 -13.20
CA ALA A 181 -19.21 -5.01 -14.61
C ALA A 181 -18.47 -5.93 -15.59
N ALA A 182 -17.29 -6.44 -15.21
CA ALA A 182 -16.46 -7.32 -16.03
C ALA A 182 -16.89 -8.80 -15.97
N TYR A 183 -17.28 -9.29 -14.79
CA TYR A 183 -17.46 -10.71 -14.53
C TYR A 183 -18.87 -11.10 -14.06
N ASP A 184 -19.68 -10.15 -13.63
CA ASP A 184 -21.06 -10.35 -13.21
C ASP A 184 -22.00 -9.98 -14.36
N ASN A 185 -21.94 -10.78 -15.41
CA ASN A 185 -23.00 -10.83 -16.41
C ASN A 185 -24.01 -11.88 -15.97
N GLY A 186 -24.92 -11.46 -15.09
CA GLY A 186 -26.20 -12.07 -14.70
C GLY A 186 -26.38 -13.57 -14.94
N GLU A 187 -26.57 -14.31 -13.85
CA GLU A 187 -27.66 -15.29 -13.84
C GLU A 187 -29.01 -14.61 -14.11
#